data_AF-A0A4R6PY14-F1
#
_entry.id   AF-A0A4R6PY14-F1
#
_cell.length_a   1.000
_cell.length_b   1.000
_cell.length_c   1.000
_cell.angle_alpha   90.00
_cell.angle_beta   90.00
_cell.angle_gamma   90.00
#
_symmetry.space_group_name_H-M   'P 1'
#
loop_
_entity.id
_entity.type
_entity.pdbx_description
1 polymer ?
#
loop_
_entity_poly.entity_id
_entity_poly.type
_entity_poly.pdbx_seq_one_letter_code
_entity_poly.pdbx_strand_id
1 'polypeptide(L)'
;MTHFEPEVERNIVKQHIQNGRTYESLANEYGCSRYVIGRLVGNYLKEARRHELESKQIADMETMNRLQKENEELKKENDFLKKAAAFFAKESK
;
A
#
# COMPACT_ATOMS: atom_id res chain seq x y z
N MET A 1 -8.04 -31.09 6.02
CA MET A 1 -7.75 -29.90 5.20
C MET A 1 -6.70 -30.30 4.19
N THR A 2 -6.99 -30.22 2.90
CA THR A 2 -5.99 -30.49 1.86
C THR A 2 -5.01 -29.34 1.85
N HIS A 3 -3.79 -29.56 2.37
CA HIS A 3 -2.71 -28.60 2.23
C HIS A 3 -2.05 -28.85 0.87
N PHE A 4 -2.13 -27.86 -0.01
CA PHE A 4 -1.33 -27.85 -1.21
C PHE A 4 0.04 -27.25 -0.88
N GLU A 5 1.06 -27.64 -1.62
CA GLU A 5 2.32 -26.93 -1.55
C GLU A 5 2.11 -25.47 -1.98
N PRO A 6 2.77 -24.51 -1.31
CA PRO A 6 2.55 -23.08 -1.58
C PRO A 6 2.89 -22.69 -3.03
N GLU A 7 3.76 -23.46 -3.70
CA GLU A 7 4.04 -23.29 -5.12
C GLU A 7 2.86 -23.69 -6.01
N VAL A 8 2.18 -24.79 -5.69
CA VAL A 8 0.98 -25.26 -6.40
C VAL A 8 -0.18 -24.29 -6.20
N GLU A 9 -0.39 -23.80 -4.97
CA GLU A 9 -1.41 -22.78 -4.69
C GLU A 9 -1.19 -21.51 -5.51
N ARG A 10 0.05 -21.02 -5.56
CA ARG A 10 0.43 -19.87 -6.39
C ARG A 10 0.17 -20.10 -7.87
N ASN A 11 0.48 -21.29 -8.38
CA ASN A 11 0.23 -21.61 -9.78
C ASN A 11 -1.27 -21.64 -10.10
N ILE A 12 -2.09 -22.27 -9.25
CA ILE A 12 -3.56 -22.31 -9.41
C ILE A 12 -4.13 -20.89 -9.47
N VAL A 13 -3.75 -20.03 -8.52
CA VAL A 13 -4.22 -18.65 -8.49
C VAL A 13 -3.73 -17.88 -9.71
N LYS A 14 -2.46 -18.05 -10.10
CA LYS A 14 -1.89 -17.41 -11.30
C LYS A 14 -2.62 -17.82 -12.58
N GLN A 15 -2.96 -19.10 -12.75
CA GLN A 15 -3.73 -19.59 -13.89
C GLN A 15 -5.13 -18.97 -13.94
N HIS A 16 -5.78 -18.79 -12.79
CA HIS A 16 -7.08 -18.09 -12.75
C HIS A 16 -6.95 -16.62 -13.14
N ILE A 17 -6.00 -15.89 -12.54
CA ILE A 17 -5.85 -14.44 -12.73
C ILE A 17 -5.31 -14.10 -14.12
N GLN A 18 -4.33 -14.84 -14.63
CA GLN A 18 -3.69 -14.54 -15.91
C GLN A 18 -4.42 -15.16 -17.10
N ASN A 19 -4.84 -16.42 -16.98
CA ASN A 19 -5.40 -17.18 -18.09
C ASN A 19 -6.93 -17.25 -18.05
N GLY A 20 -7.57 -16.63 -17.04
CA GLY A 20 -9.03 -16.56 -16.92
C GLY A 20 -9.71 -17.92 -16.72
N ARG A 21 -8.96 -18.97 -16.33
CA ARG A 21 -9.53 -20.32 -16.17
C ARG A 21 -10.61 -20.33 -15.09
N THR A 22 -11.70 -21.04 -15.31
CA THR A 22 -12.79 -21.14 -14.31
C THR A 22 -12.36 -21.98 -13.11
N TYR A 23 -12.98 -21.72 -11.95
CA TYR A 23 -12.74 -22.53 -10.75
C TYR A 23 -13.08 -24.00 -10.94
N GLU A 24 -14.03 -24.33 -11.81
CA GLU A 24 -14.44 -25.70 -12.10
C GLU A 24 -13.41 -26.43 -12.95
N SER A 25 -12.81 -25.75 -13.94
CA SER A 25 -11.70 -26.32 -14.72
C SER A 25 -10.50 -26.63 -13.82
N LEU A 26 -10.14 -25.71 -12.94
CA LEU A 26 -9.01 -25.89 -12.01
C LEU A 26 -9.33 -26.96 -10.95
N ALA A 27 -10.56 -26.98 -10.43
CA ALA A 27 -10.99 -28.01 -9.48
C ALA A 27 -10.86 -29.42 -10.07
N ASN A 28 -11.30 -29.62 -11.32
CA ASN A 28 -11.21 -30.91 -12.02
C ASN A 28 -9.75 -31.30 -12.33
N GLU A 29 -8.92 -30.37 -12.78
CA GLU A 29 -7.51 -30.61 -13.13
C GLU A 29 -6.67 -30.97 -11.89
N TYR A 30 -6.85 -30.24 -10.80
CA TYR A 30 -6.09 -30.43 -9.55
C TYR A 30 -6.76 -31.41 -8.59
N GLY A 31 -7.85 -32.07 -9.00
CA GLY A 31 -8.55 -33.08 -8.20
C GLY A 31 -9.09 -32.55 -6.86
N CYS A 32 -9.54 -31.30 -6.81
CA CYS A 32 -10.01 -30.66 -5.59
C CYS A 32 -11.40 -30.05 -5.74
N SER A 33 -12.00 -29.60 -4.64
CA SER A 33 -13.32 -28.97 -4.72
C SER A 33 -13.21 -27.52 -5.18
N ARG A 34 -14.24 -27.05 -5.90
CA ARG A 34 -14.41 -25.64 -6.30
C ARG A 34 -14.24 -24.67 -5.11
N TYR A 35 -14.67 -25.09 -3.92
CA TYR A 35 -14.52 -24.30 -2.69
C TYR A 35 -13.05 -24.06 -2.32
N VAL A 36 -12.19 -25.08 -2.47
CA VAL A 36 -10.76 -24.94 -2.18
C VAL A 36 -10.11 -23.93 -3.13
N ILE A 37 -10.40 -24.02 -4.43
CA ILE A 37 -9.93 -23.04 -5.42
C ILE A 37 -10.38 -21.62 -5.04
N GLY A 38 -11.66 -21.44 -4.69
CA GLY A 38 -12.19 -20.15 -4.25
C GLY A 38 -11.49 -19.61 -2.99
N ARG A 39 -11.19 -20.47 -2.02
CA ARG A 39 -10.43 -20.10 -0.82
C ARG A 39 -9.01 -19.64 -1.16
N LEU A 40 -8.31 -20.34 -2.06
CA LEU A 40 -6.95 -19.98 -2.48
C LEU A 40 -6.91 -18.60 -3.14
N VAL A 41 -7.81 -18.36 -4.09
CA VAL A 41 -7.91 -17.07 -4.79
C VAL A 41 -8.31 -15.96 -3.82
N GLY A 42 -9.28 -16.21 -2.93
CA GLY A 42 -9.71 -15.24 -1.91
C GLY A 42 -8.59 -14.86 -0.95
N ASN A 43 -7.81 -15.83 -0.48
CA ASN A 43 -6.64 -15.57 0.38
C ASN A 43 -5.62 -14.70 -0.35
N TYR A 44 -5.27 -15.05 -1.59
CA TYR A 44 -4.31 -14.30 -2.39
C TYR A 44 -4.74 -12.84 -2.61
N LEU A 45 -6.01 -12.60 -2.95
CA LEU A 45 -6.53 -11.24 -3.14
C LEU A 45 -6.52 -10.43 -1.84
N LYS A 46 -6.78 -11.08 -0.70
CA LYS A 46 -6.72 -10.43 0.62
C LYS A 46 -5.28 -10.04 0.97
N GLU A 47 -4.31 -10.91 0.68
CA GLU A 47 -2.90 -10.62 0.89
C GLU A 47 -2.38 -9.52 -0.04
N ALA A 48 -2.76 -9.56 -1.32
CA ALA A 48 -2.42 -8.51 -2.29
C ALA A 48 -2.94 -7.14 -1.85
N ARG A 49 -4.21 -7.07 -1.42
CA ARG A 49 -4.81 -5.83 -0.89
C ARG A 49 -4.10 -5.35 0.38
N ARG A 50 -3.71 -6.26 1.27
CA ARG A 50 -2.96 -5.91 2.49
C ARG A 50 -1.62 -5.27 2.12
N HIS A 51 -0.88 -5.90 1.20
CA HIS A 51 0.42 -5.39 0.75
C HIS A 51 0.31 -4.02 0.06
N GLU A 52 -0.72 -3.80 -0.77
CA GLU A 52 -0.99 -2.48 -1.36
C GLU A 52 -1.26 -1.42 -0.29
N LEU A 53 -2.06 -1.75 0.73
CA LEU A 53 -2.36 -0.85 1.83
C LEU A 53 -1.11 -0.54 2.68
N GLU A 54 -0.25 -1.52 2.92
CA GLU A 54 1.04 -1.34 3.60
C GLU A 54 1.98 -0.42 2.80
N SER A 55 2.11 -0.67 1.49
CA SER A 55 2.92 0.17 0.61
C SER A 55 2.42 1.61 0.57
N LYS A 56 1.10 1.81 0.52
CA LYS A 56 0.49 3.13 0.58
C LYS A 56 0.78 3.84 1.90
N GLN A 57 0.63 3.15 3.04
CA GLN A 57 0.93 3.73 4.36
C GLN A 57 2.39 4.18 4.50
N ILE A 58 3.34 3.41 3.95
CA ILE A 58 4.75 3.78 3.95
C ILE A 58 4.97 5.08 3.15
N ALA A 59 4.41 5.15 1.93
CA ALA A 59 4.51 6.34 1.09
C ALA A 59 3.85 7.58 1.73
N ASP A 60 2.71 7.40 2.39
CA ASP A 60 2.02 8.46 3.13
C ASP A 60 2.89 8.96 4.30
N MET A 61 3.56 8.06 5.02
CA MET A 61 4.48 8.41 6.12
C MET A 61 5.70 9.20 5.63
N GLU A 62 6.29 8.81 4.51
CA GLU A 62 7.39 9.56 3.89
C GLU A 62 6.96 10.97 3.48
N THR A 63 5.76 11.09 2.91
CA THR A 63 5.19 12.39 2.52
C THR A 63 4.94 13.27 3.74
N MET A 64 4.37 12.71 4.81
CA MET A 64 4.13 13.42 6.06
C MET A 64 5.44 13.96 6.68
N ASN A 65 6.49 13.15 6.69
CA ASN A 65 7.81 13.57 7.18
C ASN A 65 8.41 14.72 6.36
N ARG A 66 8.24 14.69 5.02
CA ARG A 66 8.69 15.78 4.15
C ARG A 66 7.92 17.08 4.44
N LEU A 67 6.60 16.99 4.55
CA LEU A 67 5.75 18.13 4.84
C LEU A 67 6.06 18.74 6.21
N GLN A 68 6.34 17.93 7.23
CA GLN A 68 6.72 18.43 8.54
C GLN A 68 8.01 19.25 8.49
N LYS A 69 9.04 18.77 7.79
CA LYS A 69 10.30 19.50 7.61
C LYS A 69 10.10 20.84 6.89
N GLU A 70 9.36 20.83 5.79
CA GLU A 70 9.06 22.05 5.04
C GLU A 70 8.29 23.06 5.90
N ASN A 71 7.33 22.59 6.70
CA ASN A 71 6.58 23.44 7.61
C ASN A 71 7.47 24.06 8.70
N GLU A 72 8.43 23.30 9.23
CA GLU A 72 9.40 23.81 10.20
C GLU A 72 10.33 24.87 9.59
N GLU A 73 10.79 24.66 8.35
CA GLU A 73 11.61 25.64 7.63
C GLU A 73 10.84 26.92 7.35
N LEU A 74 9.62 26.80 6.83
CA LEU A 74 8.72 27.94 6.59
C LEU A 74 8.40 28.70 7.88
N LYS A 75 8.20 28.01 9.01
CA LYS A 75 7.99 28.68 10.31
C LYS A 75 9.22 29.48 10.73
N LYS A 76 10.42 28.91 10.60
CA LYS A 76 11.68 29.63 10.92
C LYS A 76 11.85 30.87 10.05
N GLU A 77 11.61 30.75 8.76
CA GLU A 77 11.68 31.88 7.83
C GLU A 77 10.63 32.95 8.16
N ASN A 78 9.39 32.54 8.45
CA ASN A 78 8.31 33.45 8.81
C ASN A 78 8.63 34.22 10.10
N ASP A 79 9.17 33.54 11.12
CA ASP A 79 9.58 34.16 12.37
C ASP A 79 10.76 35.13 12.17
N PHE A 80 11.70 34.79 11.29
CA PHE A 80 12.79 35.69 10.93
C PHE A 80 12.27 36.96 10.24
N LEU A 81 11.39 36.82 9.25
CA LEU A 81 10.78 37.94 8.53
C LEU A 81 9.95 38.83 9.46
N LYS A 82 9.18 38.25 10.38
CA LYS A 82 8.44 39.00 11.42
C LYS A 82 9.37 39.82 12.30
N LYS A 83 10.48 39.25 12.75
CA LYS A 83 11.49 39.96 13.56
C LYS A 83 12.13 41.10 12.78
N ALA A 84 12.48 40.87 11.52
CA ALA A 84 13.02 41.90 10.64
C ALA A 84 12.02 43.05 10.44
N ALA A 85 10.76 42.74 10.12
CA ALA A 85 9.70 43.74 9.96
C ALA A 85 9.49 44.57 11.23
N ALA A 86 9.49 43.95 12.42
CA ALA A 86 9.38 44.65 13.70
C ALA A 86 10.59 45.56 13.99
N PHE A 87 11.80 45.14 13.61
CA PHE A 87 13.01 45.95 13.73
C PHE A 87 12.93 47.20 12.85
N PHE A 88 12.63 47.03 11.56
CA PHE A 88 12.52 48.16 10.61
C PHE A 88 11.40 49.14 10.95
N ALA A 89 10.26 48.63 11.45
CA ALA A 89 9.16 49.49 11.91
C ALA A 89 9.54 50.36 13.12
N LYS A 90 10.54 49.95 13.92
CA LYS A 90 11.03 50.71 15.07
C LYS A 90 12.03 51.81 14.67
N GLU A 91 12.88 51.59 13.66
CA GLU A 91 13.82 52.60 13.15
C GLU A 91 13.15 53.68 12.30
N SER A 92 11.98 53.41 11.72
CA SER A 92 11.23 54.35 10.89
C SER A 92 10.41 55.39 11.69
N LYS A 93 10.64 55.48 13.01
CA LYS A 93 9.89 56.30 13.96
C LYS A 93 10.82 57.25 14.70
#